data_AF-A0A168MTG7-F1
#
_entry.id   AF-A0A168MTG7-F1
#
_cell.length_a   1.000
_cell.length_b   1.000
_cell.length_c   1.000
_cell.angle_alpha   90.00
_cell.angle_beta   90.00
_cell.angle_gamma   90.00
#
_symmetry.space_group_name_H-M   'P 1'
#
loop_
_entity.id
_entity.type
_entity.pdbx_description
1 polymer ?
#
loop_
_entity_poly.entity_id
_entity_poly.type
_entity_poly.pdbx_seq_one_letter_code
_entity_poly.pdbx_strand_id
1 'polypeptide(L)'
;MKKVISTVVILSMLSVGSIANAAKPISIFVEDKEIQSAVAPILEQGRVLVPIRVVAESLGAKVTWDQKMNTVTIRKWSESVILTLGKKTVSRDGKPNESGVMDLDVSVQKENNRIYVPLRFLSQQYGYIVDWNGKSITIKSPLSSKERMTLYEGSLKEARTLVKKMTHSSNVHYQNKPLEVSYDTEDYTQTFIFPEGEALRYYVLQGDTVSQYEFIDDFPIVIWQAHLQKGEQLRNFLDNKFMDQKGTQTQINNKFLYYATGGMGDSYLENSGQIDIKKVVTPIGYKYSVGGDVATSDGKISLVLPDEVRKEVNRDYRD
;
A
#
# COMPACT_ATOMS: atom_id res chain seq x y z
N MET A 1 -100.92 8.65 8.55
CA MET A 1 -100.07 7.48 8.86
C MET A 1 -98.64 7.97 9.07
N LYS A 2 -97.95 7.46 10.10
CA LYS A 2 -96.80 8.09 10.78
C LYS A 2 -95.44 7.81 10.10
N LYS A 3 -94.49 8.70 10.42
CA LYS A 3 -93.17 8.99 9.83
C LYS A 3 -92.10 7.91 10.06
N VAL A 4 -91.15 7.81 9.13
CA VAL A 4 -89.89 7.04 9.20
C VAL A 4 -88.79 7.95 9.78
N ILE A 5 -87.94 7.45 10.67
CA ILE A 5 -86.71 8.12 11.13
C ILE A 5 -85.53 7.15 11.05
N SER A 6 -84.50 7.61 10.36
CA SER A 6 -83.20 6.98 10.06
C SER A 6 -82.23 7.01 11.25
N THR A 7 -81.39 5.97 11.36
CA THR A 7 -80.22 5.94 12.25
C THR A 7 -78.95 6.15 11.41
N VAL A 8 -78.17 7.19 11.74
CA VAL A 8 -76.88 7.53 11.11
C VAL A 8 -75.75 6.89 11.93
N VAL A 9 -74.87 6.13 11.29
CA VAL A 9 -73.63 5.59 11.86
C VAL A 9 -72.47 6.52 11.48
N ILE A 10 -71.80 7.09 12.48
CA ILE A 10 -70.60 7.92 12.32
C ILE A 10 -69.37 7.00 12.35
N LEU A 11 -68.66 6.91 11.22
CA LEU A 11 -67.40 6.19 11.09
C LEU A 11 -66.23 7.18 11.26
N SER A 12 -65.60 7.18 12.42
CA SER A 12 -64.41 7.99 12.72
C SER A 12 -63.16 7.35 12.11
N MET A 13 -62.60 7.98 11.08
CA MET A 13 -61.28 7.65 10.52
C MET A 13 -60.17 8.10 11.47
N LEU A 14 -59.46 7.15 12.07
CA LEU A 14 -58.16 7.37 12.72
C LEU A 14 -57.06 7.34 11.66
N SER A 15 -56.56 8.51 11.25
CA SER A 15 -55.36 8.65 10.45
C SER A 15 -54.12 8.48 11.33
N VAL A 16 -53.60 7.25 11.43
CA VAL A 16 -52.28 7.02 12.02
C VAL A 16 -51.24 7.50 11.01
N GLY A 17 -50.67 8.68 11.26
CA GLY A 17 -49.52 9.16 10.50
C GLY A 17 -48.30 8.30 10.81
N SER A 18 -47.79 7.59 9.81
CA SER A 18 -46.52 6.88 9.93
C SER A 18 -45.39 7.90 10.09
N ILE A 19 -44.74 7.91 11.26
CA ILE A 19 -43.48 8.62 11.44
C ILE A 19 -42.41 7.81 10.70
N ALA A 20 -42.01 8.28 9.53
CA ALA A 20 -40.88 7.71 8.81
C ALA A 20 -39.59 8.04 9.58
N ASN A 21 -39.04 7.05 10.30
CA ASN A 21 -37.70 7.16 10.87
C ASN A 21 -36.68 7.12 9.72
N ALA A 22 -36.11 8.26 9.37
CA ALA A 22 -34.96 8.30 8.47
C ALA A 22 -33.79 7.56 9.14
N ALA A 23 -33.23 6.56 8.45
CA ALA A 23 -32.02 5.90 8.90
C ALA A 23 -30.89 6.94 9.03
N LYS A 24 -30.08 6.84 10.09
CA LYS A 24 -28.91 7.72 10.24
C LYS A 24 -28.00 7.54 9.01
N PRO A 25 -27.47 8.64 8.45
CA PRO A 25 -26.55 8.56 7.32
C PRO A 25 -25.29 7.77 7.72
N ILE A 26 -24.74 7.05 6.75
CA ILE A 26 -23.53 6.25 6.94
C ILE A 26 -22.32 7.18 7.05
N SER A 27 -21.59 7.15 8.17
CA SER A 27 -20.35 7.92 8.35
C SER A 27 -19.16 7.21 7.68
N ILE A 28 -18.19 7.99 7.22
CA ILE A 28 -16.93 7.50 6.63
C ILE A 28 -15.76 7.99 7.48
N PHE A 29 -14.92 7.07 7.93
CA PHE A 29 -13.69 7.34 8.65
C PHE A 29 -12.49 6.92 7.80
N VAL A 30 -11.51 7.80 7.67
CA VAL A 30 -10.24 7.56 6.98
C VAL A 30 -9.11 7.89 7.96
N GLU A 31 -8.29 6.89 8.28
CA GLU A 31 -7.23 7.02 9.30
C GLU A 31 -7.74 7.68 10.60
N ASP A 32 -8.86 7.14 11.12
CA ASP A 32 -9.58 7.61 12.32
C ASP A 32 -10.22 9.01 12.22
N LYS A 33 -10.06 9.73 11.11
CA LYS A 33 -10.69 11.04 10.87
C LYS A 33 -12.02 10.87 10.14
N GLU A 34 -13.10 11.42 10.68
CA GLU A 34 -14.40 11.45 9.99
C GLU A 34 -14.33 12.40 8.79
N ILE A 35 -14.64 11.89 7.60
CA ILE A 35 -14.66 12.68 6.37
C ILE A 35 -16.07 13.20 6.14
N GLN A 36 -16.19 14.53 6.09
CA GLN A 36 -17.43 15.20 5.74
C GLN A 36 -17.73 15.01 4.25
N SER A 37 -18.85 14.36 3.94
CA SER A 37 -19.33 14.19 2.58
C SER A 37 -20.67 14.87 2.41
N ALA A 38 -20.82 15.65 1.34
CA ALA A 38 -22.11 16.26 0.97
C ALA A 38 -23.18 15.22 0.58
N VAL A 39 -22.77 13.98 0.33
CA VAL A 39 -23.67 12.86 0.01
C VAL A 39 -23.28 11.62 0.82
N ALA A 40 -24.26 10.88 1.30
CA ALA A 40 -24.03 9.67 2.08
C ALA A 40 -23.65 8.47 1.18
N PRO A 41 -22.85 7.51 1.67
CA PRO A 41 -22.77 6.18 1.09
C PRO A 41 -24.15 5.53 0.93
N ILE A 42 -24.28 4.66 -0.07
CA ILE A 42 -25.53 3.95 -0.37
C ILE A 42 -25.32 2.43 -0.25
N LEU A 43 -26.38 1.72 0.12
CA LEU A 43 -26.39 0.26 0.17
C LEU A 43 -27.16 -0.28 -1.04
N GLU A 44 -26.45 -0.94 -1.95
CA GLU A 44 -27.01 -1.49 -3.18
C GLU A 44 -26.61 -2.97 -3.26
N GLN A 45 -27.59 -3.87 -3.42
CA GLN A 45 -27.34 -5.31 -3.55
C GLN A 45 -26.46 -5.91 -2.43
N GLY A 46 -26.61 -5.39 -1.20
CA GLY A 46 -25.80 -5.82 -0.06
C GLY A 46 -24.33 -5.39 -0.16
N ARG A 47 -24.02 -4.35 -0.93
CA ARG A 47 -22.70 -3.72 -1.03
C ARG A 47 -22.83 -2.24 -0.71
N VAL A 48 -21.83 -1.74 0.01
CA VAL A 48 -21.73 -0.31 0.32
C VAL A 48 -20.97 0.37 -0.80
N LEU A 49 -21.62 1.33 -1.44
CA LEU A 49 -21.04 2.17 -2.46
C LEU A 49 -20.75 3.55 -1.87
N VAL A 50 -19.58 4.08 -2.19
CA VAL A 50 -19.13 5.37 -1.66
C VAL A 50 -18.95 6.40 -2.78
N PRO A 51 -19.15 7.70 -2.48
CA PRO A 51 -18.82 8.77 -3.40
C PRO A 51 -17.30 8.79 -3.63
N ILE A 52 -16.86 8.21 -4.75
CA ILE A 52 -15.46 7.78 -4.92
C ILE A 52 -14.46 8.93 -4.83
N ARG A 53 -14.86 10.13 -5.27
CA ARG A 53 -14.01 11.31 -5.20
C ARG A 53 -13.63 11.68 -3.77
N VAL A 54 -14.62 11.77 -2.88
CA VAL A 54 -14.40 12.19 -1.49
C VAL A 54 -13.44 11.24 -0.80
N VAL A 55 -13.64 9.93 -0.99
CA VAL A 55 -12.79 8.91 -0.38
C VAL A 55 -11.40 8.89 -1.01
N ALA A 56 -11.28 8.86 -2.33
CA ALA A 56 -9.99 8.80 -3.00
C ALA A 56 -9.13 10.06 -2.72
N GLU A 57 -9.72 11.26 -2.74
CA GLU A 57 -9.00 12.50 -2.43
C GLU A 57 -8.55 12.56 -0.97
N SER A 58 -9.34 12.04 -0.02
CA SER A 58 -8.93 11.94 1.39
C SER A 58 -7.75 10.99 1.61
N LEU A 59 -7.52 10.05 0.68
CA LEU A 59 -6.37 9.14 0.66
C LEU A 59 -5.21 9.71 -0.18
N GLY A 60 -5.25 10.98 -0.58
CA GLY A 60 -4.20 11.62 -1.38
C GLY A 60 -4.19 11.24 -2.86
N ALA A 61 -5.24 10.59 -3.37
CA ALA A 61 -5.36 10.28 -4.79
C ALA A 61 -6.01 11.43 -5.57
N LYS A 62 -5.64 11.58 -6.84
CA LYS A 62 -6.26 12.53 -7.77
C LYS A 62 -7.39 11.87 -8.54
N VAL A 63 -8.53 12.55 -8.64
CA VAL A 63 -9.71 12.05 -9.37
C VAL A 63 -10.08 12.98 -10.52
N THR A 64 -10.17 12.42 -11.73
CA THR A 64 -10.57 13.13 -12.95
C THR A 64 -11.81 12.46 -13.54
N TRP A 65 -12.74 13.27 -14.05
CA TRP A 65 -13.91 12.78 -14.79
C TRP A 65 -13.79 13.17 -16.26
N ASP A 66 -13.96 12.20 -17.16
CA ASP A 66 -14.14 12.43 -18.58
C ASP A 66 -15.62 12.22 -18.95
N GLN A 67 -16.29 13.31 -19.33
CA GLN A 67 -17.70 13.29 -19.67
C GLN A 67 -17.99 12.61 -21.02
N LYS A 68 -17.06 12.65 -21.98
CA LYS A 68 -17.26 12.04 -23.30
C LYS A 68 -17.17 10.53 -23.20
N MET A 69 -16.21 10.04 -22.43
CA MET A 69 -16.00 8.60 -22.20
C MET A 69 -16.86 8.04 -21.08
N ASN A 70 -17.50 8.91 -20.26
CA ASN A 70 -18.17 8.54 -19.02
C ASN A 70 -17.28 7.73 -18.07
N THR A 71 -16.02 8.18 -17.93
CA THR A 71 -15.02 7.51 -17.10
C THR A 71 -14.55 8.38 -15.95
N VAL A 72 -14.37 7.75 -14.79
CA VAL A 72 -13.59 8.30 -13.68
C VAL A 72 -12.19 7.69 -13.74
N THR A 73 -11.17 8.53 -13.76
CA THR A 73 -9.78 8.12 -13.56
C THR A 73 -9.34 8.50 -12.16
N ILE A 74 -8.84 7.53 -11.40
CA ILE A 74 -8.21 7.76 -10.10
C ILE A 74 -6.72 7.47 -10.24
N ARG A 75 -5.87 8.38 -9.79
CA ARG A 75 -4.42 8.23 -9.83
C ARG A 75 -3.83 8.43 -8.45
N LYS A 76 -3.01 7.48 -8.02
CA LYS A 76 -2.21 7.58 -6.80
C LYS A 76 -0.85 6.96 -7.09
N TRP A 77 0.23 7.66 -6.75
CA TRP A 77 1.59 7.27 -7.14
C TRP A 77 1.68 7.08 -8.68
N SER A 78 2.34 6.03 -9.18
CA SER A 78 2.31 5.67 -10.61
C SER A 78 1.08 4.86 -11.02
N GLU A 79 0.21 4.52 -10.08
CA GLU A 79 -0.94 3.67 -10.31
C GLU A 79 -2.14 4.47 -10.79
N SER A 80 -2.90 3.86 -11.70
CA SER A 80 -4.13 4.44 -12.17
C SER A 80 -5.20 3.40 -12.35
N VAL A 81 -6.43 3.80 -12.03
CA VAL A 81 -7.62 3.03 -12.34
C VAL A 81 -8.59 3.84 -13.17
N ILE A 82 -9.28 3.17 -14.08
CA ILE A 82 -10.30 3.76 -14.95
C ILE A 82 -11.60 2.99 -14.73
N LEU A 83 -12.58 3.70 -14.21
CA LEU A 83 -13.91 3.23 -13.87
C LEU A 83 -14.90 3.79 -14.89
N THR A 84 -15.62 2.93 -15.59
CA THR A 84 -16.61 3.37 -16.59
C THR A 84 -18.00 3.28 -16.00
N LEU A 85 -18.77 4.37 -16.11
CA LEU A 85 -20.15 4.42 -15.62
C LEU A 85 -20.99 3.26 -16.19
N GLY A 86 -21.73 2.59 -15.31
CA GLY A 86 -22.58 1.45 -15.66
C GLY A 86 -21.85 0.12 -15.85
N LYS A 87 -20.51 0.08 -15.79
CA LYS A 87 -19.74 -1.16 -15.91
C LYS A 87 -19.42 -1.76 -14.55
N LYS A 88 -19.30 -3.10 -14.51
CA LYS A 88 -18.82 -3.88 -13.37
C LYS A 88 -17.33 -4.22 -13.48
N THR A 89 -16.60 -3.51 -14.31
CA THR A 89 -15.17 -3.74 -14.53
C THR A 89 -14.40 -2.45 -14.35
N VAL A 90 -13.17 -2.57 -13.87
CA VAL A 90 -12.22 -1.48 -13.72
C VAL A 90 -10.93 -1.86 -14.42
N SER A 91 -10.39 -0.95 -15.23
CA SER A 91 -9.04 -1.11 -15.78
C SER A 91 -8.03 -0.54 -14.79
N ARG A 92 -6.95 -1.26 -14.51
CA ARG A 92 -5.88 -0.82 -13.60
C ARG A 92 -4.51 -0.96 -14.27
N ASP A 93 -3.58 -0.08 -13.92
CA ASP A 93 -2.21 -0.07 -14.41
C ASP A 93 -1.26 0.54 -13.37
N GLY A 94 0.04 0.25 -13.48
CA GLY A 94 1.11 0.94 -12.75
C GLY A 94 1.88 0.08 -11.74
N LYS A 95 1.42 -1.15 -11.43
CA LYS A 95 2.15 -2.14 -10.63
C LYS A 95 2.66 -3.30 -11.51
N PRO A 96 3.82 -3.91 -11.19
CA PRO A 96 4.29 -5.09 -11.92
C PRO A 96 3.27 -6.22 -11.81
N ASN A 97 2.97 -6.88 -12.94
CA ASN A 97 2.07 -8.04 -13.02
C ASN A 97 0.62 -7.81 -12.53
N GLU A 98 0.22 -6.56 -12.27
CA GLU A 98 -1.13 -6.23 -11.81
C GLU A 98 -1.93 -5.36 -12.80
N SER A 99 -1.34 -5.00 -13.94
CA SER A 99 -2.06 -4.29 -15.01
C SER A 99 -3.09 -5.18 -15.69
N GLY A 100 -4.30 -4.65 -15.94
CA GLY A 100 -5.37 -5.41 -16.57
C GLY A 100 -6.77 -4.93 -16.18
N VAL A 101 -7.72 -5.88 -16.12
CA VAL A 101 -9.11 -5.63 -15.75
C VAL A 101 -9.44 -6.40 -14.47
N MET A 102 -10.13 -5.74 -13.55
CA MET A 102 -10.67 -6.34 -12.33
C MET A 102 -12.19 -6.18 -12.30
N ASP A 103 -12.88 -7.18 -11.74
CA ASP A 103 -14.33 -7.15 -11.56
C ASP A 103 -14.73 -6.38 -10.29
N LEU A 104 -15.92 -5.77 -10.36
CA LEU A 104 -16.61 -5.10 -9.26
C LEU A 104 -17.88 -5.87 -8.92
N ASP A 105 -18.19 -5.99 -7.64
CA ASP A 105 -19.41 -6.64 -7.17
C ASP A 105 -20.68 -5.96 -7.71
N VAL A 106 -20.66 -4.62 -7.76
CA VAL A 106 -21.74 -3.76 -8.27
C VAL A 106 -21.15 -2.80 -9.30
N SER A 107 -21.96 -2.42 -10.29
CA SER A 107 -21.51 -1.50 -11.33
C SER A 107 -21.22 -0.12 -10.77
N VAL A 108 -20.37 0.62 -11.46
CA VAL A 108 -20.16 2.05 -11.21
C VAL A 108 -21.49 2.77 -11.42
N GLN A 109 -21.96 3.50 -10.42
CA GLN A 109 -23.24 4.20 -10.46
C GLN A 109 -23.05 5.72 -10.45
N LYS A 110 -24.07 6.44 -10.92
CA LYS A 110 -24.16 7.89 -10.81
C LYS A 110 -25.46 8.24 -10.13
N GLU A 111 -25.38 8.93 -9.01
CA GLU A 111 -26.53 9.42 -8.26
C GLU A 111 -26.25 10.85 -7.77
N ASN A 112 -27.22 11.76 -7.91
CA ASN A 112 -27.08 13.17 -7.51
C ASN A 112 -25.79 13.83 -8.04
N ASN A 113 -25.45 13.52 -9.29
CA ASN A 113 -24.24 13.97 -9.98
C ASN A 113 -22.90 13.56 -9.31
N ARG A 114 -22.92 12.50 -8.50
CA ARG A 114 -21.75 11.88 -7.87
C ARG A 114 -21.58 10.46 -8.37
N ILE A 115 -20.33 10.04 -8.51
CA ILE A 115 -19.99 8.67 -8.92
C ILE A 115 -19.79 7.81 -7.68
N TYR A 116 -20.47 6.67 -7.69
CA TYR A 116 -20.49 5.69 -6.61
C TYR A 116 -19.83 4.39 -7.07
N VAL A 117 -18.93 3.87 -6.24
CA VAL A 117 -18.14 2.66 -6.52
C VAL A 117 -18.16 1.77 -5.28
N PRO A 118 -18.17 0.43 -5.43
CA PRO A 118 -18.03 -0.48 -4.29
C PRO A 118 -16.75 -0.19 -3.51
N LEU A 119 -16.90 0.04 -2.21
CA LEU A 119 -15.81 0.46 -1.33
C LEU A 119 -14.60 -0.51 -1.33
N ARG A 120 -14.86 -1.82 -1.47
CA ARG A 120 -13.84 -2.89 -1.51
C ARG A 120 -12.77 -2.65 -2.58
N PHE A 121 -13.10 -1.93 -3.64
CA PHE A 121 -12.18 -1.55 -4.70
C PHE A 121 -10.88 -0.90 -4.15
N LEU A 122 -10.98 -0.06 -3.11
CA LEU A 122 -9.81 0.62 -2.52
C LEU A 122 -8.85 -0.36 -1.84
N SER A 123 -9.39 -1.39 -1.20
CA SER A 123 -8.59 -2.45 -0.57
C SER A 123 -7.83 -3.25 -1.61
N GLN A 124 -8.50 -3.63 -2.70
CA GLN A 124 -7.91 -4.42 -3.77
C GLN A 124 -6.86 -3.65 -4.59
N GLN A 125 -7.07 -2.35 -4.81
CA GLN A 125 -6.15 -1.55 -5.62
C GLN A 125 -4.99 -0.99 -4.78
N TYR A 126 -5.29 -0.38 -3.63
CA TYR A 126 -4.33 0.43 -2.88
C TYR A 126 -3.95 -0.18 -1.52
N GLY A 127 -4.39 -1.41 -1.22
CA GLY A 127 -3.95 -2.14 -0.02
C GLY A 127 -4.54 -1.67 1.31
N TYR A 128 -5.47 -0.70 1.32
CA TYR A 128 -6.14 -0.23 2.53
C TYR A 128 -7.00 -1.32 3.17
N ILE A 129 -7.04 -1.35 4.50
CA ILE A 129 -8.03 -2.15 5.23
C ILE A 129 -9.33 -1.38 5.24
N VAL A 130 -10.38 -2.04 4.76
CA VAL A 130 -11.72 -1.49 4.66
C VAL A 130 -12.66 -2.30 5.54
N ASP A 131 -13.36 -1.63 6.45
CA ASP A 131 -14.35 -2.24 7.33
C ASP A 131 -15.71 -1.55 7.25
N TRP A 132 -16.77 -2.32 7.42
CA TRP A 132 -18.16 -1.86 7.46
C TRP A 132 -18.91 -2.59 8.57
N ASN A 133 -19.41 -1.84 9.55
CA ASN A 133 -20.08 -2.41 10.73
C ASN A 133 -21.60 -2.21 10.76
N GLY A 134 -22.21 -1.79 9.64
CA GLY A 134 -23.64 -1.48 9.57
C GLY A 134 -24.00 -0.01 9.88
N LYS A 135 -23.06 0.78 10.42
CA LYS A 135 -23.25 2.20 10.76
C LYS A 135 -22.18 3.11 10.18
N SER A 136 -20.93 2.67 10.23
CA SER A 136 -19.77 3.43 9.76
C SER A 136 -18.86 2.59 8.88
N ILE A 137 -18.30 3.26 7.88
CA ILE A 137 -17.21 2.77 7.04
C ILE A 137 -15.89 3.22 7.66
N THR A 138 -14.93 2.31 7.79
CA THR A 138 -13.56 2.66 8.22
C THR A 138 -12.57 2.24 7.14
N ILE A 139 -11.66 3.15 6.80
CA ILE A 139 -10.57 2.92 5.85
C ILE A 139 -9.28 3.27 6.59
N LYS A 140 -8.36 2.32 6.68
CA LYS A 140 -7.14 2.48 7.47
C LYS A 140 -5.95 1.81 6.81
N SER A 141 -4.77 2.23 7.26
CA SER A 141 -3.48 1.61 6.98
C SER A 141 -3.52 0.08 7.04
N PRO A 142 -2.72 -0.61 6.21
CA PRO A 142 -2.55 -2.06 6.28
C PRO A 142 -1.82 -2.52 7.54
N LEU A 143 -1.15 -1.61 8.27
CA LEU A 143 -0.40 -1.96 9.47
C LEU A 143 -1.28 -2.00 10.71
N SER A 144 -1.09 -3.05 11.52
CA SER A 144 -1.61 -3.08 12.87
C SER A 144 -0.92 -2.05 13.76
N SER A 145 -1.56 -1.66 14.87
CA SER A 145 -0.96 -0.75 15.86
C SER A 145 0.41 -1.26 16.36
N LYS A 146 0.55 -2.57 16.54
CA LYS A 146 1.82 -3.19 16.94
C LYS A 146 2.88 -3.05 15.85
N GLU A 147 2.54 -3.30 14.58
CA GLU A 147 3.48 -3.12 13.48
C GLU A 147 3.90 -1.66 13.31
N ARG A 148 2.97 -0.70 13.48
CA ARG A 148 3.30 0.73 13.47
C ARG A 148 4.25 1.10 14.60
N MET A 149 4.00 0.64 15.84
CA MET A 149 4.93 0.84 16.95
C MET A 149 6.30 0.24 16.65
N THR A 150 6.35 -1.00 16.13
CA THR A 150 7.61 -1.62 15.72
C THR A 150 8.33 -0.82 14.65
N LEU A 151 7.61 -0.34 13.63
CA LEU A 151 8.17 0.37 12.49
C LEU A 151 8.71 1.75 12.90
N TYR A 152 7.95 2.54 13.66
CA TYR A 152 8.26 3.95 13.95
C TYR A 152 8.94 4.21 15.29
N GLU A 153 8.74 3.34 16.28
CA GLU A 153 9.22 3.54 17.65
C GLU A 153 10.14 2.39 18.11
N GLY A 154 10.07 1.23 17.46
CA GLY A 154 10.87 0.06 17.78
C GLY A 154 12.36 0.22 17.47
N SER A 155 13.12 -0.81 17.85
CA SER A 155 14.56 -0.86 17.55
C SER A 155 14.81 -0.99 16.03
N LEU A 156 15.98 -0.53 15.57
CA LEU A 156 16.38 -0.68 14.15
C LEU A 156 16.29 -2.13 13.68
N LYS A 157 16.67 -3.09 14.53
CA LYS A 157 16.60 -4.52 14.20
C LYS A 157 15.17 -4.95 13.89
N GLU A 158 14.22 -4.58 14.74
CA GLU A 158 12.83 -4.97 14.60
C GLU A 158 12.17 -4.27 13.40
N ALA A 159 12.42 -2.96 13.25
CA ALA A 159 11.93 -2.19 12.11
C ALA A 159 12.48 -2.75 10.78
N ARG A 160 13.79 -2.99 10.66
CA ARG A 160 14.42 -3.57 9.47
C ARG A 160 13.94 -5.00 9.18
N THR A 161 13.63 -5.77 10.22
CA THR A 161 13.02 -7.11 10.06
C THR A 161 11.62 -6.97 9.44
N LEU A 162 10.82 -6.01 9.91
CA LEU A 162 9.47 -5.76 9.41
C LEU A 162 9.49 -5.25 7.96
N VAL A 163 10.31 -4.25 7.62
CA VAL A 163 10.35 -3.70 6.24
C VAL A 163 10.85 -4.73 5.22
N LYS A 164 11.80 -5.60 5.59
CA LYS A 164 12.21 -6.74 4.74
C LYS A 164 11.05 -7.66 4.40
N LYS A 165 10.22 -7.99 5.40
CA LYS A 165 9.00 -8.79 5.19
C LYS A 165 8.02 -8.05 4.27
N MET A 166 7.81 -6.76 4.49
CA MET A 166 6.85 -5.95 3.72
C MET A 166 7.27 -5.67 2.28
N THR A 167 8.57 -5.68 1.98
CA THR A 167 9.13 -5.56 0.63
C THR A 167 8.61 -6.66 -0.32
N HIS A 168 8.18 -7.80 0.22
CA HIS A 168 7.63 -8.91 -0.54
C HIS A 168 6.10 -8.95 -0.55
N SER A 169 5.43 -7.92 -0.01
CA SER A 169 3.98 -7.86 0.07
C SER A 169 3.36 -7.24 -1.19
N SER A 170 2.09 -7.53 -1.44
CA SER A 170 1.27 -6.86 -2.48
C SER A 170 1.04 -5.37 -2.22
N ASN A 171 1.40 -4.88 -1.03
CA ASN A 171 1.25 -3.48 -0.62
C ASN A 171 2.49 -2.63 -0.95
N VAL A 172 3.42 -3.16 -1.73
CA VAL A 172 4.45 -2.33 -2.37
C VAL A 172 3.82 -1.49 -3.47
N HIS A 173 4.08 -0.20 -3.42
CA HIS A 173 3.61 0.78 -4.38
C HIS A 173 4.81 1.47 -5.05
N TYR A 174 4.56 2.11 -6.18
CA TYR A 174 5.62 2.71 -6.99
C TYR A 174 5.29 4.17 -7.28
N GLN A 175 6.23 5.08 -6.99
CA GLN A 175 6.06 6.50 -7.30
C GLN A 175 6.12 6.75 -8.82
N ASN A 176 6.89 5.93 -9.53
CA ASN A 176 7.11 5.99 -10.97
C ASN A 176 6.82 4.61 -11.57
N LYS A 177 6.43 4.55 -12.86
CA LYS A 177 6.19 3.26 -13.52
C LYS A 177 7.41 2.35 -13.34
N PRO A 178 7.24 1.14 -12.78
CA PRO A 178 8.35 0.27 -12.42
C PRO A 178 9.17 -0.15 -13.64
N LEU A 179 10.45 -0.38 -13.43
CA LEU A 179 11.31 -1.09 -14.39
C LEU A 179 11.00 -2.59 -14.37
N GLU A 180 11.20 -3.25 -15.51
CA GLU A 180 11.14 -4.71 -15.58
C GLU A 180 12.41 -5.30 -14.98
N VAL A 181 12.26 -6.19 -14.00
CA VAL A 181 13.41 -6.84 -13.35
C VAL A 181 13.78 -8.07 -14.17
N SER A 182 15.03 -8.13 -14.62
CA SER A 182 15.60 -9.32 -15.23
C SER A 182 16.45 -10.08 -14.21
N TYR A 183 16.43 -11.41 -14.30
CA TYR A 183 17.26 -12.28 -13.48
C TYR A 183 18.26 -12.99 -14.39
N ASP A 184 19.55 -12.91 -14.07
CA ASP A 184 20.52 -13.85 -14.62
C ASP A 184 20.17 -15.23 -14.04
N THR A 185 20.08 -16.24 -14.92
CA THR A 185 19.49 -17.54 -14.57
C THR A 185 20.15 -18.16 -13.33
N GLU A 186 19.32 -18.61 -12.38
CA GLU A 186 19.66 -19.33 -11.14
C GLU A 186 20.12 -18.50 -9.93
N ASP A 187 20.32 -17.18 -10.06
CA ASP A 187 20.68 -16.33 -8.92
C ASP A 187 19.46 -15.55 -8.37
N TYR A 188 18.91 -16.03 -7.25
CA TYR A 188 17.83 -15.38 -6.51
C TYR A 188 18.35 -14.53 -5.34
N THR A 189 19.59 -14.03 -5.44
CA THR A 189 20.16 -13.16 -4.42
C THR A 189 19.40 -11.85 -4.34
N GLN A 190 19.06 -11.48 -3.11
CA GLN A 190 18.49 -10.20 -2.75
C GLN A 190 19.38 -9.56 -1.69
N THR A 191 19.81 -8.32 -1.94
CA THR A 191 20.62 -7.54 -0.99
C THR A 191 19.86 -6.33 -0.52
N PHE A 192 19.56 -6.27 0.78
CA PHE A 192 19.07 -5.08 1.45
C PHE A 192 20.23 -4.19 1.86
N ILE A 193 20.12 -2.89 1.62
CA ILE A 193 21.11 -1.90 2.02
C ILE A 193 20.41 -0.79 2.80
N PHE A 194 20.74 -0.66 4.08
CA PHE A 194 20.18 0.33 4.98
C PHE A 194 21.21 1.41 5.30
N PRO A 195 20.89 2.69 5.10
CA PRO A 195 21.69 3.78 5.66
C PRO A 195 21.81 3.66 7.18
N GLU A 196 22.97 4.03 7.72
CA GLU A 196 23.22 4.01 9.15
C GLU A 196 22.21 4.88 9.90
N GLY A 197 21.43 4.25 10.78
CA GLY A 197 20.38 4.86 11.58
C GLY A 197 18.99 4.87 10.93
N GLU A 198 18.84 4.33 9.72
CA GLU A 198 17.58 4.34 8.97
C GLU A 198 17.00 2.92 8.78
N ALA A 199 15.67 2.83 8.83
CA ALA A 199 14.88 1.63 8.57
C ALA A 199 13.73 1.88 7.59
N LEU A 200 13.18 3.10 7.56
CA LEU A 200 12.08 3.53 6.70
C LEU A 200 12.55 3.82 5.28
N ARG A 201 13.83 4.14 5.07
CA ARG A 201 14.44 4.32 3.76
C ARG A 201 15.59 3.34 3.56
N TYR A 202 15.57 2.60 2.45
CA TYR A 202 16.54 1.56 2.16
C TYR A 202 16.60 1.23 0.67
N TYR A 203 17.62 0.50 0.26
CA TYR A 203 17.74 -0.04 -1.09
C TYR A 203 17.60 -1.57 -1.08
N VAL A 204 17.10 -2.09 -2.19
CA VAL A 204 17.05 -3.53 -2.46
C VAL A 204 17.65 -3.76 -3.83
N LEU A 205 18.66 -4.62 -3.89
CA LEU A 205 19.26 -5.10 -5.14
C LEU A 205 18.70 -6.50 -5.37
N GLN A 206 18.13 -6.72 -6.55
CA GLN A 206 17.52 -7.99 -6.94
C GLN A 206 17.57 -8.12 -8.46
N GLY A 207 18.10 -9.24 -8.96
CA GLY A 207 18.37 -9.40 -10.38
C GLY A 207 19.28 -8.29 -10.91
N ASP A 208 18.93 -7.70 -12.04
CA ASP A 208 19.64 -6.55 -12.61
C ASP A 208 19.19 -5.21 -12.04
N THR A 209 18.31 -5.16 -11.04
CA THR A 209 17.64 -3.92 -10.63
C THR A 209 18.01 -3.52 -9.20
N VAL A 210 18.28 -2.23 -9.00
CA VAL A 210 18.27 -1.61 -7.67
C VAL A 210 17.01 -0.76 -7.50
N SER A 211 16.36 -0.90 -6.35
CA SER A 211 15.15 -0.16 -5.98
C SER A 211 15.37 0.56 -4.65
N GLN A 212 15.10 1.86 -4.61
CA GLN A 212 15.05 2.64 -3.38
C GLN A 212 13.61 2.68 -2.85
N TYR A 213 13.43 2.19 -1.62
CA TYR A 213 12.18 2.19 -0.89
C TYR A 213 12.15 3.34 0.13
N GLU A 214 10.97 3.92 0.32
CA GLU A 214 10.64 4.80 1.45
C GLU A 214 9.26 4.42 2.00
N PHE A 215 9.13 4.31 3.32
CA PHE A 215 7.85 4.13 3.99
C PHE A 215 7.11 5.46 4.09
N ILE A 216 5.97 5.57 3.39
CA ILE A 216 5.12 6.76 3.35
C ILE A 216 3.69 6.31 3.62
N ASP A 217 3.03 6.96 4.59
CA ASP A 217 1.67 6.62 5.04
C ASP A 217 1.47 5.13 5.33
N ASP A 218 2.43 4.49 6.00
CA ASP A 218 2.46 3.06 6.33
C ASP A 218 2.63 2.09 5.13
N PHE A 219 2.90 2.60 3.93
CA PHE A 219 3.17 1.79 2.74
C PHE A 219 4.65 1.81 2.35
N PRO A 220 5.24 0.68 1.97
CA PRO A 220 6.52 0.67 1.26
C PRO A 220 6.33 1.20 -0.16
N ILE A 221 6.99 2.31 -0.47
CA ILE A 221 6.94 2.95 -1.79
C ILE A 221 8.31 2.93 -2.44
N VAL A 222 8.39 2.36 -3.64
CA VAL A 222 9.57 2.46 -4.49
C VAL A 222 9.59 3.84 -5.14
N ILE A 223 10.52 4.69 -4.67
CA ILE A 223 10.64 6.09 -5.11
C ILE A 223 11.64 6.28 -6.25
N TRP A 224 12.60 5.35 -6.38
CA TRP A 224 13.59 5.33 -7.45
C TRP A 224 14.00 3.91 -7.81
N GLN A 225 14.28 3.67 -9.09
CA GLN A 225 14.85 2.43 -9.59
C GLN A 225 15.89 2.68 -10.68
N ALA A 226 16.81 1.73 -10.85
CA ALA A 226 17.72 1.67 -11.98
C ALA A 226 18.12 0.23 -12.30
N HIS A 227 18.43 -0.03 -13.56
CA HIS A 227 19.17 -1.23 -13.92
C HIS A 227 20.66 -1.05 -13.57
N LEU A 228 21.28 -2.13 -13.13
CA LEU A 228 22.71 -2.24 -12.88
C LEU A 228 23.39 -2.76 -14.14
N GLN A 229 24.61 -2.31 -14.40
CA GLN A 229 25.44 -2.94 -15.43
C GLN A 229 25.68 -4.42 -15.09
N LYS A 230 26.05 -5.21 -16.09
CA LYS A 230 26.47 -6.61 -15.85
C LYS A 230 27.67 -6.67 -14.90
N GLY A 231 27.73 -7.72 -14.09
CA GLY A 231 28.78 -7.96 -13.09
C GLY A 231 28.22 -8.00 -11.68
N GLU A 232 29.09 -7.80 -10.69
CA GLU A 232 28.70 -7.87 -9.27
C GLU A 232 27.76 -6.71 -8.90
N GLN A 233 26.52 -7.05 -8.52
CA GLN A 233 25.44 -6.08 -8.26
C GLN A 233 25.84 -5.04 -7.20
N LEU A 234 26.36 -5.48 -6.05
CA LEU A 234 26.74 -4.60 -4.95
C LEU A 234 27.83 -3.62 -5.38
N ARG A 235 28.86 -4.11 -6.08
CA ARG A 235 29.91 -3.24 -6.62
C ARG A 235 29.37 -2.21 -7.61
N ASN A 236 28.50 -2.63 -8.53
CA ASN A 236 27.89 -1.74 -9.51
C ASN A 236 27.02 -0.67 -8.85
N PHE A 237 26.28 -1.02 -7.79
CA PHE A 237 25.56 -0.05 -6.97
C PHE A 237 26.50 0.97 -6.33
N LEU A 238 27.58 0.50 -5.67
CA LEU A 238 28.54 1.39 -5.01
C LEU A 238 29.27 2.30 -6.01
N ASP A 239 29.55 1.83 -7.21
CA ASP A 239 30.19 2.62 -8.27
C ASP A 239 29.23 3.53 -9.05
N ASN A 240 27.94 3.56 -8.69
CA ASN A 240 26.89 4.29 -9.41
C ASN A 240 26.79 3.89 -10.90
N LYS A 241 27.05 2.62 -11.22
CA LYS A 241 26.96 2.06 -12.58
C LYS A 241 25.52 1.71 -12.93
N PHE A 242 24.71 2.76 -13.07
CA PHE A 242 23.27 2.69 -13.30
C PHE A 242 22.89 2.92 -14.77
N MET A 243 21.80 2.27 -15.20
CA MET A 243 21.13 2.43 -16.49
C MET A 243 19.63 2.62 -16.27
N ASP A 244 18.92 3.18 -17.26
CA ASP A 244 17.45 3.26 -17.30
C ASP A 244 16.75 3.85 -16.06
N GLN A 245 17.39 4.81 -15.39
CA GLN A 245 16.91 5.31 -14.10
C GLN A 245 15.49 5.92 -14.16
N LYS A 246 14.68 5.64 -13.14
CA LYS A 246 13.34 6.21 -12.94
C LYS A 246 13.20 6.79 -11.54
N GLY A 247 12.66 8.01 -11.45
CA GLY A 247 12.49 8.73 -10.19
C GLY A 247 13.71 9.55 -9.78
N THR A 248 13.80 9.89 -8.50
CA THR A 248 14.92 10.68 -7.95
C THR A 248 15.58 9.92 -6.82
N GLN A 249 16.84 9.51 -7.05
CA GLN A 249 17.64 8.86 -6.02
C GLN A 249 17.97 9.87 -4.92
N THR A 250 17.72 9.52 -3.66
CA THR A 250 18.26 10.30 -2.55
C THR A 250 19.75 10.00 -2.42
N GLN A 251 20.59 11.04 -2.44
CA GLN A 251 22.01 10.88 -2.15
C GLN A 251 22.18 10.62 -0.65
N ILE A 252 22.82 9.51 -0.31
CA ILE A 252 23.06 9.13 1.08
C ILE A 252 24.57 9.01 1.29
N ASN A 253 25.15 10.00 1.96
CA ASN A 253 26.56 10.05 2.32
C ASN A 253 26.79 9.42 3.70
N ASN A 254 26.14 8.28 3.96
CA ASN A 254 26.23 7.56 5.24
C ASN A 254 27.03 6.27 5.06
N LYS A 255 27.46 5.69 6.17
CA LYS A 255 27.76 4.26 6.20
C LYS A 255 26.47 3.49 5.93
N PHE A 256 26.58 2.28 5.41
CA PHE A 256 25.45 1.39 5.23
C PHE A 256 25.67 0.08 5.98
N LEU A 257 24.59 -0.50 6.45
CA LEU A 257 24.49 -1.93 6.67
C LEU A 257 24.05 -2.57 5.34
N TYR A 258 24.70 -3.65 4.92
CA TYR A 258 24.11 -4.55 3.95
C TYR A 258 23.72 -5.87 4.62
N TYR A 259 22.67 -6.48 4.09
CA TYR A 259 22.21 -7.80 4.45
C TYR A 259 21.77 -8.50 3.16
N ALA A 260 22.45 -9.57 2.76
CA ALA A 260 22.10 -10.32 1.56
C ALA A 260 21.66 -11.74 1.90
N THR A 261 20.72 -12.22 1.09
CA THR A 261 20.23 -13.59 1.12
C THR A 261 20.14 -14.11 -0.29
N GLY A 262 20.59 -15.34 -0.53
CA GLY A 262 20.50 -15.97 -1.84
C GLY A 262 20.38 -17.49 -1.69
N GLY A 263 19.66 -18.11 -2.61
CA GLY A 263 19.51 -19.56 -2.65
C GLY A 263 19.84 -20.09 -4.04
N MET A 264 20.55 -21.22 -4.09
CA MET A 264 20.83 -21.95 -5.32
C MET A 264 20.64 -23.45 -5.06
N GLY A 265 19.64 -24.04 -5.70
CA GLY A 265 19.25 -25.44 -5.42
C GLY A 265 18.81 -25.62 -3.97
N ASP A 266 19.46 -26.53 -3.25
CA ASP A 266 19.23 -26.82 -1.82
C ASP A 266 20.15 -26.01 -0.89
N SER A 267 20.96 -25.12 -1.45
CA SER A 267 21.86 -24.25 -0.71
C SER A 267 21.25 -22.87 -0.45
N TYR A 268 21.59 -22.28 0.69
CA TYR A 268 21.16 -20.95 1.10
C TYR A 268 22.28 -20.20 1.80
N LEU A 269 22.54 -18.97 1.37
CA LEU A 269 23.49 -18.04 1.96
C LEU A 269 22.73 -16.86 2.58
N GLU A 270 23.11 -16.53 3.80
CA GLU A 270 22.74 -15.30 4.49
C GLU A 270 24.04 -14.62 4.93
N ASN A 271 24.21 -13.33 4.62
CA ASN A 271 25.36 -12.57 5.11
C ASN A 271 24.98 -11.12 5.43
N SER A 272 25.80 -10.49 6.26
CA SER A 272 25.64 -9.08 6.59
C SER A 272 27.00 -8.42 6.78
N GLY A 273 27.03 -7.11 6.65
CA GLY A 273 28.25 -6.34 6.84
C GLY A 273 28.04 -4.84 6.77
N GLN A 274 29.14 -4.13 6.89
CA GLN A 274 29.18 -2.68 6.76
C GLN A 274 29.71 -2.28 5.39
N ILE A 275 29.19 -1.18 4.87
CA ILE A 275 29.79 -0.43 3.78
C ILE A 275 30.14 0.94 4.34
N ASP A 276 31.42 1.31 4.32
CA ASP A 276 31.84 2.62 4.81
C ASP A 276 31.63 3.73 3.77
N ILE A 277 31.87 4.99 4.17
CA ILE A 277 31.75 6.16 3.30
C ILE A 277 32.74 6.16 2.11
N LYS A 278 33.78 5.33 2.17
CA LYS A 278 34.75 5.11 1.08
C LYS A 278 34.36 3.92 0.21
N LYS A 279 33.16 3.35 0.40
CA LYS A 279 32.62 2.19 -0.32
C LYS A 279 33.40 0.90 -0.05
N VAL A 280 34.12 0.82 1.07
CA VAL A 280 34.79 -0.40 1.52
C VAL A 280 33.75 -1.30 2.19
N VAL A 281 33.62 -2.51 1.67
CA VAL A 281 32.73 -3.54 2.21
C VAL A 281 33.48 -4.35 3.26
N THR A 282 32.92 -4.45 4.47
CA THR A 282 33.47 -5.24 5.58
C THR A 282 32.39 -6.20 6.09
N PRO A 283 32.49 -7.51 5.77
CA PRO A 283 31.58 -8.52 6.31
C PRO A 283 31.66 -8.58 7.85
N ILE A 284 30.52 -8.75 8.52
CA ILE A 284 30.45 -8.96 9.98
C ILE A 284 29.99 -10.37 10.35
N GLY A 285 29.37 -11.07 9.40
CA GLY A 285 29.05 -12.48 9.55
C GLY A 285 28.36 -13.05 8.32
N TYR A 286 28.44 -14.36 8.20
CA TYR A 286 27.74 -15.15 7.20
C TYR A 286 27.25 -16.48 7.78
N LYS A 287 26.24 -17.05 7.14
CA LYS A 287 25.72 -18.38 7.41
C LYS A 287 25.39 -19.03 6.07
N TYR A 288 26.00 -20.17 5.80
CA TYR A 288 25.76 -20.99 4.63
C TYR A 288 25.16 -22.32 5.05
N SER A 289 24.04 -22.68 4.42
CA SER A 289 23.27 -23.88 4.70
C SER A 289 23.07 -24.71 3.44
N VAL A 290 23.03 -26.04 3.60
CA VAL A 290 22.74 -27.02 2.53
C VAL A 290 21.74 -28.03 3.08
N GLY A 291 20.64 -28.27 2.38
CA GLY A 291 19.60 -29.19 2.85
C GLY A 291 18.90 -28.76 4.15
N GLY A 292 19.02 -27.48 4.54
CA GLY A 292 18.51 -26.93 5.79
C GLY A 292 19.51 -26.92 6.95
N ASP A 293 20.59 -27.68 6.86
CA ASP A 293 21.63 -27.74 7.88
C ASP A 293 22.71 -26.67 7.66
N VAL A 294 23.32 -26.17 8.74
CA VAL A 294 24.40 -25.18 8.65
C VAL A 294 25.69 -25.88 8.26
N ALA A 295 26.19 -25.61 7.06
CA ALA A 295 27.43 -26.17 6.55
C ALA A 295 28.65 -25.36 7.03
N THR A 296 28.56 -24.03 7.01
CA THR A 296 29.59 -23.13 7.55
C THR A 296 29.01 -21.79 7.96
N SER A 297 29.64 -21.14 8.93
CA SER A 297 29.28 -19.80 9.40
C SER A 297 30.49 -19.13 10.05
N ASP A 298 30.57 -17.82 9.94
CA ASP A 298 31.53 -16.99 10.67
C ASP A 298 30.86 -15.70 11.15
N GLY A 299 31.37 -15.13 12.23
CA GLY A 299 30.86 -13.88 12.80
C GLY A 299 29.40 -13.96 13.26
N LYS A 300 28.70 -12.82 13.22
CA LYS A 300 27.29 -12.72 13.64
C LYS A 300 26.47 -11.97 12.60
N ILE A 301 25.48 -12.67 12.02
CA ILE A 301 24.46 -12.02 11.20
C ILE A 301 23.72 -10.96 12.02
N SER A 302 23.65 -9.75 11.50
CA SER A 302 22.96 -8.64 12.16
C SER A 302 22.20 -7.78 11.17
N LEU A 303 21.09 -7.20 11.64
CA LEU A 303 20.37 -6.13 10.97
C LEU A 303 20.69 -4.75 11.55
N VAL A 304 21.74 -4.66 12.36
CA VAL A 304 22.19 -3.43 13.04
C VAL A 304 23.71 -3.47 13.13
N LEU A 305 24.38 -2.37 12.77
CA LEU A 305 25.82 -2.22 12.94
C LEU A 305 26.18 -2.04 14.44
N PRO A 306 27.44 -2.32 14.83
CA PRO A 306 27.91 -1.99 16.17
C PRO A 306 27.65 -0.52 16.53
N ASP A 307 27.08 -0.27 17.71
CA ASP A 307 26.77 1.07 18.24
C ASP A 307 25.83 1.93 17.38
N GLU A 308 25.11 1.31 16.44
CA GLU A 308 24.19 2.02 15.56
C GLU A 308 22.93 2.48 16.32
N VAL A 309 22.65 3.77 16.21
CA VAL A 309 21.46 4.40 16.82
C VAL A 309 20.51 4.87 15.73
N ARG A 310 19.22 4.69 15.96
CA ARG A 310 18.15 5.18 15.08
C ARG A 310 18.23 6.71 14.97
N LYS A 311 18.25 7.22 13.73
CA LYS A 311 18.28 8.66 13.41
C LYS A 311 16.94 9.19 12.89
N GLU A 312 16.07 8.30 12.43
CA GLU A 312 14.74 8.66 11.94
C GLU A 312 13.90 9.21 13.09
N VAL A 313 13.60 10.51 13.02
CA VAL A 313 12.66 11.15 13.91
C VAL A 313 11.26 10.78 13.44
N ASN A 314 10.37 10.50 14.39
CA ASN A 314 8.94 10.31 14.13
C ASN A 314 8.45 11.55 13.36
N ARG A 315 8.25 11.44 12.03
CA ARG A 315 7.44 12.42 11.33
C ARG A 315 6.06 12.19 11.89
N ASP A 316 5.59 13.10 12.74
CA ASP A 316 4.28 12.98 13.35
C ASP A 316 3.26 12.81 12.22
N TYR A 317 2.76 11.58 12.03
CA TYR A 317 1.81 11.24 10.96
C TYR A 317 0.41 11.82 11.24
N ARG A 318 0.28 12.71 12.23
CA ARG A 318 -0.99 13.16 12.81
C ARG A 318 -1.27 14.66 12.65
N ASP A 319 -0.32 15.46 12.20
CA ASP A 319 -0.53 16.89 11.91
C ASP A 319 -1.05 17.12 10.48
#